data_AF-A0A2M8KFC2-F1
#
_entry.id   AF-A0A2M8KFC2-F1
#
_cell.length_a   1.000
_cell.length_b   1.000
_cell.length_c   1.000
_cell.angle_alpha   90.00
_cell.angle_beta   90.00
_cell.angle_gamma   90.00
#
_symmetry.space_group_name_H-M   'P 1'
#
loop_
_entity.id
_entity.type
_entity.pdbx_description
1 polymer ?
#
loop_
_entity_poly.entity_id
_entity_poly.type
_entity_poly.pdbx_seq_one_letter_code
_entity_poly.pdbx_strand_id
1 'polypeptide(L)'
;MYYVYILLLINGDLYKGSSIDLKRRMQEHKQGKVKSTNRKKPTLIYYEAYLLESDARRREGFLKTTEGRRLLKQQLRDVLGVGPPSHPTGRPV
;
A
#
# COMPACT_ATOMS: atom_id res chain seq x y z
N MET A 1 0.62 -17.76 7.47
CA MET A 1 1.30 -16.58 6.90
C MET A 1 0.26 -15.50 6.70
N TYR A 2 0.57 -14.26 7.09
CA TYR A 2 -0.31 -13.10 6.99
C TYR A 2 0.34 -12.08 6.06
N TYR A 3 -0.44 -11.47 5.18
CA TYR A 3 0.06 -10.55 4.18
C TYR A 3 -0.53 -9.17 4.41
N VAL A 4 0.30 -8.14 4.32
CA VAL A 4 -0.13 -6.75 4.15
C VAL A 4 0.18 -6.36 2.72
N TYR A 5 -0.77 -5.76 2.01
CA TYR A 5 -0.62 -5.48 0.58
C TYR A 5 -1.07 -4.08 0.21
N ILE A 6 -0.44 -3.54 -0.84
CA ILE A 6 -0.71 -2.22 -1.38
C ILE A 6 -1.11 -2.35 -2.84
N LEU A 7 -2.28 -1.81 -3.16
CA LEU A 7 -2.78 -1.74 -4.53
C LEU A 7 -2.75 -0.30 -5.02
N LEU A 8 -2.22 -0.10 -6.23
CA LEU A 8 -2.39 1.13 -6.99
C LEU A 8 -3.71 1.05 -7.76
N LEU A 9 -4.58 2.03 -7.52
CA LEU A 9 -5.86 2.16 -8.19
C LEU A 9 -5.70 3.04 -9.44
N ILE A 10 -6.61 2.90 -10.40
CA ILE A 10 -6.57 3.66 -11.66
C ILE A 10 -6.59 5.19 -11.47
N ASN A 11 -7.16 5.67 -10.36
CA ASN A 11 -7.18 7.09 -10.00
C ASN A 11 -5.92 7.57 -9.26
N GLY A 12 -4.87 6.74 -9.18
CA GLY A 12 -3.62 7.04 -8.47
C GLY A 12 -3.68 6.78 -6.96
N ASP A 13 -4.83 6.41 -6.41
CA ASP A 13 -4.96 6.13 -4.98
C ASP A 13 -4.26 4.83 -4.58
N LEU A 14 -3.76 4.82 -3.35
CA LEU A 14 -3.21 3.61 -2.72
C LEU A 14 -4.22 2.97 -1.77
N TYR A 15 -4.66 1.77 -2.11
CA TYR A 15 -5.42 0.90 -1.21
C TYR A 15 -4.47 0.07 -0.36
N LYS A 16 -4.73 -0.03 0.94
CA LYS A 16 -3.99 -0.86 1.89
C LYS A 16 -4.94 -1.88 2.50
N GLY A 17 -4.52 -3.13 2.55
CA GLY A 17 -5.28 -4.19 3.20
C GLY A 17 -4.39 -5.32 3.69
N SER A 18 -5.01 -6.28 4.35
CA SER A 18 -4.35 -7.50 4.81
C SER A 18 -5.17 -8.74 4.45
N SER A 19 -4.51 -9.89 4.32
CA SER A 19 -5.14 -11.19 4.03
C SER A 19 -4.24 -12.34 4.49
N ILE A 20 -4.83 -13.49 4.81
CA ILE A 20 -4.09 -14.76 4.98
C ILE A 20 -3.78 -15.44 3.64
N ASP A 21 -4.46 -15.01 2.58
CA ASP A 21 -4.29 -15.51 1.21
C ASP A 21 -4.29 -14.34 0.23
N LEU A 22 -3.09 -13.92 -0.15
CA LEU A 22 -2.89 -12.81 -1.08
C LEU A 22 -3.38 -13.16 -2.48
N LYS A 23 -3.16 -14.40 -2.97
CA LYS A 23 -3.52 -14.81 -4.33
C LYS A 23 -5.03 -14.77 -4.52
N ARG A 24 -5.78 -15.40 -3.62
CA ARG A 24 -7.25 -15.37 -3.62
C ARG A 24 -7.77 -13.93 -3.55
N ARG A 25 -7.19 -13.12 -2.64
CA ARG A 25 -7.61 -11.72 -2.47
C ARG A 25 -7.40 -10.89 -3.74
N MET A 26 -6.28 -11.09 -4.44
CA MET A 26 -6.02 -10.43 -5.71
C MET A 26 -6.99 -10.85 -6.80
N GLN A 27 -7.40 -12.11 -6.85
CA GLN A 27 -8.43 -12.58 -7.78
C GLN A 27 -9.78 -11.91 -7.48
N GLU A 28 -10.19 -11.80 -6.22
CA GLU A 28 -11.43 -11.10 -5.83
C GLU A 28 -11.41 -9.63 -6.29
N HIS A 29 -10.29 -8.94 -6.09
CA HIS A 29 -10.10 -7.56 -6.54
C HIS A 29 -10.19 -7.43 -8.07
N LYS A 30 -9.56 -8.35 -8.82
CA LYS A 30 -9.62 -8.39 -10.29
C LYS A 30 -11.01 -8.72 -10.84
N GLN A 31 -11.76 -9.59 -10.15
CA GLN A 31 -13.13 -9.98 -10.51
C GLN A 31 -14.18 -8.93 -10.10
N GLY A 32 -13.76 -7.80 -9.53
CA GLY A 32 -14.67 -6.75 -9.06
C GLY A 32 -15.47 -7.11 -7.82
N LYS A 33 -15.17 -8.21 -7.13
CA LYS A 33 -15.95 -8.68 -5.97
C LYS A 33 -15.75 -7.81 -4.72
N VAL A 34 -14.78 -6.90 -4.74
CA VAL A 34 -14.48 -5.99 -3.63
C VAL A 34 -15.04 -4.59 -3.91
N LYS A 35 -16.06 -4.16 -3.15
CA LYS A 35 -16.74 -2.85 -3.34
C LYS A 35 -15.79 -1.67 -3.48
N SER A 36 -14.74 -1.60 -2.66
CA SER A 36 -13.78 -0.48 -2.66
C SER A 36 -12.89 -0.40 -3.91
N THR A 37 -12.75 -1.49 -4.68
CA THR A 37 -11.88 -1.55 -5.86
C THR A 37 -12.58 -2.03 -7.13
N ASN A 38 -13.88 -2.38 -7.06
CA ASN A 38 -14.63 -3.05 -8.12
C ASN A 38 -14.47 -2.34 -9.48
N ARG A 39 -14.46 -1.00 -9.49
CA ARG A 39 -14.34 -0.18 -10.70
C ARG A 39 -12.93 0.38 -10.96
N LYS A 40 -11.95 0.00 -10.15
CA LYS A 40 -10.66 0.71 -10.07
C LYS A 40 -9.45 -0.08 -10.60
N LYS A 41 -9.69 -1.25 -11.23
CA LYS A 41 -8.66 -2.15 -11.83
C LYS A 41 -7.34 -2.14 -11.06
N PRO A 42 -7.35 -2.59 -9.79
CA PRO A 42 -6.20 -2.44 -8.92
C PRO A 42 -4.99 -3.25 -9.40
N THR A 43 -3.81 -2.64 -9.36
CA THR A 43 -2.53 -3.30 -9.59
C THR A 43 -1.83 -3.52 -8.26
N LEU A 44 -1.41 -4.75 -7.96
CA LEU A 44 -0.58 -5.03 -6.80
C LEU A 44 0.82 -4.47 -7.04
N ILE A 45 1.25 -3.52 -6.21
CA ILE A 45 2.56 -2.88 -6.34
C ILE A 45 3.53 -3.26 -5.23
N TYR A 46 3.01 -3.77 -4.10
CA TYR A 46 3.82 -4.14 -2.94
C TYR A 46 3.06 -5.07 -2.01
N TYR A 47 3.79 -5.96 -1.33
CA TYR A 47 3.27 -6.73 -0.20
C TYR A 47 4.38 -7.10 0.78
N GLU A 48 4.00 -7.33 2.03
CA GLU A 48 4.84 -7.84 3.11
C GLU A 48 4.21 -9.13 3.65
N ALA A 49 5.05 -10.09 4.06
CA ALA A 49 4.62 -11.35 4.65
C ALA A 49 5.08 -11.44 6.11
N TYR A 50 4.18 -11.90 6.96
CA TYR A 50 4.33 -11.98 8.42
C TYR A 50 3.95 -13.36 8.93
N LEU A 51 4.72 -13.87 9.88
CA LEU A 51 4.39 -15.13 10.54
C LEU A 51 3.16 -14.99 11.45
N LEU A 52 3.10 -13.89 12.22
CA LEU A 52 2.05 -13.62 13.19
C LEU A 52 1.06 -12.57 12.67
N GLU A 53 -0.23 -12.76 12.97
CA GLU A 53 -1.29 -11.81 12.59
C GLU A 53 -1.10 -10.45 13.26
N SER A 54 -0.64 -10.45 14.51
CA SER A 54 -0.47 -9.23 15.30
C SER A 54 0.56 -8.28 14.68
N ASP A 55 1.64 -8.82 14.11
CA ASP A 55 2.64 -8.04 13.36
C ASP A 55 2.04 -7.44 12.09
N ALA A 56 1.31 -8.24 11.31
CA ALA A 56 0.64 -7.77 10.10
C ALA A 56 -0.37 -6.65 10.41
N ARG A 57 -1.17 -6.79 11.48
CA ARG A 57 -2.15 -5.77 11.89
C ARG A 57 -1.49 -4.49 12.36
N ARG A 58 -0.43 -4.56 13.18
CA ARG A 58 0.34 -3.38 13.60
C ARG A 58 0.92 -2.65 12.40
N ARG A 59 1.48 -3.40 11.44
CA ARG A 59 2.03 -2.83 10.21
C ARG A 59 0.96 -2.18 9.34
N GLU A 60 -0.16 -2.84 9.10
CA GLU A 60 -1.27 -2.28 8.34
C GLU A 60 -1.76 -0.98 8.98
N GLY A 61 -1.89 -0.95 10.31
CA GLY A 61 -2.21 0.25 11.08
C GLY A 61 -1.20 1.37 10.87
N PHE A 62 0.10 1.06 11.00
CA PHE A 62 1.18 2.02 10.74
C PHE A 62 1.11 2.60 9.32
N LEU A 63 0.93 1.77 8.29
CA LEU A 63 0.84 2.21 6.89
C LEU A 63 -0.37 3.11 6.60
N LYS A 64 -1.38 3.14 7.48
CA LYS A 64 -2.53 4.04 7.38
C LYS A 64 -2.25 5.43 7.99
N THR A 65 -1.22 5.59 8.83
CA THR A 65 -0.79 6.86 9.43
C THR A 65 -0.10 7.79 8.40
N THR A 66 0.09 9.07 8.75
CA THR A 66 0.82 10.03 7.91
C THR A 66 2.27 9.59 7.68
N GLU A 67 2.99 9.22 8.73
CA GLU A 67 4.38 8.77 8.62
C GLU A 67 4.51 7.48 7.82
N GLY A 68 3.61 6.52 8.04
CA GLY A 68 3.59 5.29 7.25
C GLY A 68 3.33 5.55 5.77
N ARG A 69 2.45 6.49 5.43
CA ARG A 69 2.22 6.93 4.03
C ARG A 69 3.46 7.61 3.45
N ARG A 70 4.14 8.46 4.22
CA ARG A 70 5.36 9.15 3.78
C ARG A 70 6.48 8.14 3.49
N LEU A 71 6.71 7.20 4.40
CA LEU A 71 7.68 6.14 4.24
C LEU A 71 7.35 5.27 3.01
N LEU A 72 6.09 4.87 2.85
CA LEU A 72 5.67 4.05 1.71
C LEU A 72 5.88 4.77 0.37
N LYS A 73 5.59 6.07 0.30
CA LYS A 73 5.86 6.88 -0.90
C LYS A 73 7.36 6.98 -1.20
N GLN A 74 8.20 7.13 -0.17
CA GLN A 74 9.64 7.13 -0.33
C GLN A 74 10.17 5.78 -0.82
N GLN A 75 9.66 4.68 -0.24
CA GLN A 75 10.05 3.32 -0.59
C GLN A 75 9.62 2.95 -2.03
N LEU A 76 8.43 3.36 -2.45
CA LEU A 76 7.86 3.04 -3.76
C LEU A 76 7.98 4.20 -4.76
N ARG A 77 8.94 5.11 -4.58
CA ARG A 77 9.04 6.36 -5.35
C ARG A 77 9.01 6.14 -6.87
N ASP A 78 9.76 5.14 -7.35
CA ASP A 78 9.93 4.88 -8.78
C ASP A 78 8.67 4.25 -9.37
N VAL A 79 8.02 3.34 -8.61
CA VAL A 79 6.74 2.72 -8.98
C VAL A 79 5.62 3.76 -9.02
N LEU A 80 5.68 4.76 -8.14
CA LEU A 80 4.67 5.82 -8.04
C LEU A 80 4.98 7.03 -8.93
N GLY A 81 6.14 7.05 -9.62
CA GLY A 81 6.58 8.20 -10.41
C GLY A 81 6.75 9.49 -9.60
N VAL A 82 6.97 9.38 -8.28
CA VAL A 82 7.18 10.54 -7.42
C VAL A 82 8.64 10.93 -7.52
N GLY A 83 8.91 12.11 -8.08
CA GLY A 83 10.25 12.69 -8.15
C GLY A 83 10.91 12.78 -6.77
N PRO A 84 12.23 13.00 -6.69
CA PRO A 84 12.93 13.11 -5.41
C PRO A 84 12.21 14.12 -4.50
N PRO A 85 12.09 13.85 -3.19
CA PRO A 85 11.47 14.79 -2.27
C PRO A 85 12.15 16.14 -2.44
N SER A 86 11.37 17.18 -2.73
CA SER A 86 11.85 18.54 -2.72
C SER A 86 12.48 18.79 -1.35
N HIS A 87 13.78 19.10 -1.33
CA HIS A 87 14.44 19.53 -0.10
C HIS A 87 13.61 20.67 0.49
N PRO A 88 13.23 20.64 1.77
CA PRO A 88 12.66 21.81 2.40
C PRO A 88 13.77 22.85 2.48
N THR A 89 13.76 23.78 1.53
CA THR A 89 14.51 25.03 1.62
C THR A 89 14.00 25.78 2.84
N GLY A 90 14.73 25.73 3.96
CA GLY A 90 14.44 26.58 5.10
C GLY A 90 14.79 26.00 6.47
N ARG A 91 16.08 25.96 6.79
CA ARG A 91 16.56 26.41 8.10
C ARG A 91 17.89 27.14 7.89
N PRO A 92 18.00 28.44 8.20
CA PRO A 92 19.30 29.05 8.39
C PRO A 92 19.94 28.41 9.64
N VAL A 93 21.21 28.06 9.51
CA VAL A 93 22.11 27.82 10.65
C VAL A 93 22.23 29.07 11.51
#